data_AF-A0A382IRF8-F1
#
_entry.id   AF-A0A382IRF8-F1
#
_cell.length_a   1.000
_cell.length_b   1.000
_cell.length_c   1.000
_cell.angle_alpha   90.00
_cell.angle_beta   90.00
_cell.angle_gamma   90.00
#
_symmetry.space_group_name_H-M   'P 1'
#
loop_
_entity.id
_entity.type
_entity.pdbx_description
1 polymer ?
#
loop_
_entity_poly.entity_id
_entity_poly.type
_entity_poly.pdbx_seq_one_letter_code
_entity_poly.pdbx_strand_id
1 'polypeptide(L)' 'MKGNKSPSVKMQIDSITGAGLLTQQFELNSDFAPSGDQPSAIKGLMDGLGRGEREQVLLGV' A
#
# COMPACT_ATOMS: atom_id res chain seq x y z
N MET A 1 28.63 6.28 20.45
CA MET A 1 27.82 7.34 19.82
C MET A 1 26.55 6.71 19.27
N LYS A 2 25.38 7.13 19.76
CA LYS A 2 24.08 6.53 19.45
C LYS A 2 23.57 7.16 18.14
N GLY A 3 23.50 6.36 17.07
CA GLY A 3 22.93 6.76 15.79
C GLY A 3 21.41 6.69 15.83
N ASN A 4 20.79 7.82 15.53
CA ASN A 4 19.39 8.16 15.70
C ASN A 4 18.43 7.21 14.96
N LYS A 5 17.30 6.91 15.60
CA LYS A 5 16.18 6.12 15.07
C LYS A 5 15.56 6.87 13.88
N SER A 6 15.51 6.25 12.71
CA SER A 6 14.57 6.68 11.66
C SER A 6 13.15 6.48 12.19
N PRO A 7 12.26 7.48 12.13
CA PRO A 7 10.90 7.33 12.62
C PRO A 7 10.15 6.46 11.59
N SER A 8 9.92 5.20 11.94
CA SER A 8 8.91 4.40 11.24
C SER A 8 7.58 5.12 11.37
N VAL A 9 7.07 5.61 10.25
CA VAL A 9 5.73 6.21 10.16
C VAL A 9 4.73 5.10 10.49
N LYS A 10 4.31 5.03 11.76
CA LYS A 10 3.14 4.26 12.16
C LYS A 10 1.91 5.05 11.75
N MET A 11 1.43 4.84 10.52
CA MET A 11 0.04 5.21 10.20
C MET A 11 -0.87 4.26 10.97
N GLN A 12 -1.35 4.74 12.11
CA GLN A 12 -2.31 4.08 12.95
C GLN A 12 -3.67 4.13 12.26
N ILE A 13 -4.10 3.00 11.71
CA ILE A 13 -5.42 2.83 11.11
C ILE A 13 -6.31 2.29 12.24
N ASP A 14 -7.03 3.18 12.91
CA ASP A 14 -7.93 2.80 13.99
C ASP A 14 -9.15 2.05 13.44
N SER A 15 -9.24 0.77 13.82
CA SER A 15 -10.45 -0.02 14.10
C SER A 15 -11.57 -0.07 13.04
N ILE A 16 -11.53 -1.10 12.18
CA ILE A 16 -12.75 -1.77 11.72
C ILE A 16 -12.92 -3.08 12.49
N THR A 17 -13.87 -3.10 13.43
CA THR A 17 -14.18 -4.26 14.27
C THR A 17 -15.34 -5.05 13.68
N GLY A 18 -15.14 -6.33 13.38
CA GLY A 18 -16.20 -7.26 13.01
C GLY A 18 -15.68 -8.69 12.88
N ALA A 19 -15.83 -9.48 13.95
CA ALA A 19 -15.72 -10.94 14.03
C ALA A 19 -14.41 -11.59 13.54
N GLY A 20 -13.49 -11.83 14.49
CA GLY A 20 -12.82 -13.13 14.62
C GLY A 20 -11.97 -13.65 13.45
N LEU A 21 -11.21 -12.81 12.76
CA LEU A 21 -10.03 -13.21 11.98
C LEU A 21 -8.98 -12.13 12.19
N LEU A 22 -7.75 -12.51 12.57
CA LEU A 22 -6.63 -11.59 12.61
C LEU A 22 -6.42 -11.09 11.18
N THR A 23 -6.93 -9.89 10.86
CA THR A 23 -6.71 -9.27 9.55
C THR A 23 -5.26 -8.83 9.51
N GLN A 24 -4.39 -9.74 9.09
CA GLN A 24 -2.99 -9.42 8.91
C GLN A 24 -2.91 -8.32 7.84
N GLN A 25 -2.55 -7.11 8.27
CA GLN A 25 -2.37 -5.99 7.37
C GLN A 25 -1.21 -6.34 6.41
N PHE A 26 -1.40 -6.09 5.12
CA PHE A 26 -0.32 -6.21 4.16
C PHE A 26 0.76 -5.15 4.46
N GLU A 27 1.99 -5.59 4.73
CA GLU A 27 3.14 -4.72 4.93
C GLU A 27 4.10 -4.84 3.73
N LEU A 28 4.31 -3.74 3.01
CA LEU A 28 5.26 -3.67 1.91
C LEU A 28 6.64 -3.27 2.45
N ASN A 29 7.66 -4.11 2.26
CA ASN A 29 9.05 -3.80 2.56
C ASN A 29 9.85 -3.67 1.26
N SER A 30 10.42 -2.48 1.01
CA SER A 30 11.21 -2.17 -0.19
C SER A 30 12.20 -1.06 0.13
N ASP A 31 13.43 -1.20 -0.36
CA ASP A 31 14.45 -0.14 -0.30
C ASP A 31 14.19 0.97 -1.35
N PHE A 32 13.28 0.73 -2.30
CA PHE A 32 12.96 1.64 -3.40
C PHE A 32 11.56 2.22 -3.24
N ALA A 33 11.47 3.55 -3.38
CA ALA A 33 10.20 4.25 -3.51
C ALA A 33 9.68 4.13 -4.96
N PRO A 34 8.35 4.14 -5.16
CA PRO A 34 7.77 4.19 -6.50
C PRO A 34 8.29 5.39 -7.28
N SER A 35 8.66 5.19 -8.54
CA SER A 35 9.27 6.22 -9.39
C SER A 35 8.77 6.16 -10.83
N GLY A 36 9.03 7.22 -11.62
CA GLY A 36 8.50 7.35 -12.98
C GLY A 36 6.97 7.33 -13.00
N ASP A 37 6.39 6.49 -13.86
CA ASP A 37 4.93 6.31 -13.98
C ASP A 37 4.33 5.30 -12.99
N GLN A 38 5.15 4.71 -12.11
CA GLN A 38 4.64 3.76 -11.12
C GLN A 38 3.60 4.36 -10.16
N PRO A 39 3.77 5.59 -9.61
CA PRO A 39 2.77 6.17 -8.71
C PRO A 39 1.39 6.32 -9.35
N SER A 40 1.34 6.74 -10.62
CA SER A 40 0.09 6.91 -11.35
C SER A 40 -0.52 5.56 -11.73
N ALA A 41 0.28 4.58 -12.14
CA ALA A 41 -0.17 3.22 -12.43
C ALA A 41 -0.77 2.54 -11.20
N ILE A 42 -0.11 2.63 -10.03
CA ILE A 42 -0.61 2.10 -8.76
C ILE A 42 -1.96 2.74 -8.43
N LYS A 43 -2.07 4.07 -8.52
CA LYS A 43 -3.32 4.79 -8.25
C LYS A 43 -4.44 4.32 -9.17
N GLY A 44 -4.19 4.23 -10.47
CA GLY A 44 -5.19 3.80 -11.45
C GLY A 44 -5.75 2.40 -11.15
N LEU A 45 -4.88 1.46 -10.81
CA LEU A 45 -5.27 0.09 -10.44
C LEU A 45 -6.07 0.06 -9.13
N MET A 46 -5.64 0.83 -8.12
CA MET A 46 -6.37 0.93 -6.85
C MET A 46 -7.75 1.55 -7.04
N ASP A 47 -7.85 2.59 -7.86
CA ASP A 47 -9.13 3.23 -8.17
C ASP A 47 -10.06 2.27 -8.92
N GLY A 48 -9.55 1.48 -9.88
CA GLY A 48 -10.32 0.46 -10.59
C GLY A 48 -10.82 -0.65 -9.66
N LEU A 49 -9.97 -1.12 -8.74
CA LEU A 49 -10.38 -2.07 -7.70
C LEU A 49 -11.47 -1.49 -6.80
N GLY A 50 -11.33 -0.22 -6.39
CA GLY A 50 -12.33 0.49 -5.60
C GLY A 50 -13.68 0.64 -6.31
N ARG A 51 -13.69 0.70 -7.65
CA ARG A 51 -14.91 0.69 -8.48
C ARG A 51 -15.48 -0.71 -8.74
N GLY A 52 -14.78 -1.78 -8.34
CA GLY A 52 -15.20 -3.16 -8.59
C GLY A 52 -14.92 -3.63 -10.03
N GLU A 53 -13.97 -3.01 -10.72
CA GLU A 53 -13.54 -3.45 -12.05
C GLU A 53 -12.90 -4.82 -11.97
N ARG A 54 -13.51 -5.79 -12.66
CA ARG A 54 -13.05 -7.19 -12.67
C ARG A 54 -11.81 -7.40 -13.53
N GLU A 55 -11.69 -6.64 -14.60
CA GLU A 55 -10.65 -6.79 -15.60
C GLU A 55 -9.89 -5.46 -15.73
N GLN A 56 -8.60 -5.49 -15.44
CA GLN A 56 -7.71 -4.35 -15.56
C GLN A 56 -6.38 -4.83 -16.16
N VAL A 57 -5.76 -4.01 -17.00
CA VAL A 57 -4.49 -4.35 -17.67
C VAL A 57 -3.45 -3.30 -17.31
N LEU A 58 -2.31 -3.76 -16.79
CA LEU A 58 -1.13 -2.93 -16.56
C LEU A 58 -0.17 -3.08 -17.74
N LEU A 59 0.01 -2.00 -18.51
CA LEU A 59 0.98 -1.95 -19.59
C LEU A 59 2.28 -1.33 -19.06
N GLY A 60 3.29 -2.17 -18.81
CA GLY A 60 4.63 -1.72 -18.47
C GLY A 60 5.43 -1.37 -19.72
N VAL A 61 6.15 -0.25 -19.69
CA VAL A 61 7.06 0.23 -20.75
C VAL A 61 8.51 0.25 -20.29
#